data_AF-E3SC32-F1
#
_entry.id   AF-E3SC32-F1
#
_cell.length_a   1.000
_cell.length_b   1.000
_cell.length_c   1.000
_cell.angle_alpha   90.00
_cell.angle_beta   90.00
_cell.angle_gamma   90.00
#
_symmetry.space_group_name_H-M   'P 1'
#
loop_
_entity.id
_entity.type
_entity.pdbx_description
1 polymer ?
#
loop_
_entity_poly.entity_id
_entity_poly.type
_entity_poly.pdbx_seq_one_letter_code
_entity_poly.pdbx_strand_id
1 'polypeptide(L)'
;KGTGIANTCPTLETGEDGKSLKAGTYTVSGMCIEPTAFQVKEESEFRDQPAAFVDTKLMTRLTYTLDGLGGKMTVGGDGSVDFKKDNDGIDFAPTTVQLPGGERVPFLFTFKQFNGKGTVDGFSGDFTVPSYRGSSFLDPKG
;
A
#
# COMPACT_ATOMS: atom_id res chain seq x y z
N LYS A 1 -13.56 20.46 1.02
CA LYS A 1 -13.49 19.72 2.32
C LYS A 1 -14.74 18.85 2.44
N GLY A 2 -14.63 17.58 2.84
CA GLY A 2 -15.79 16.67 3.02
C GLY A 2 -16.26 15.93 1.76
N THR A 3 -15.60 16.12 0.61
CA THR A 3 -15.96 15.51 -0.69
C THR A 3 -15.33 14.13 -0.92
N GLY A 4 -14.35 13.74 -0.09
CA GLY A 4 -13.56 12.52 -0.26
C GLY A 4 -12.35 12.63 -1.18
N ILE A 5 -12.25 13.71 -1.97
CA ILE A 5 -11.15 13.97 -2.92
C ILE A 5 -9.76 13.98 -2.26
N ALA A 6 -9.68 14.33 -0.97
CA ALA A 6 -8.40 14.31 -0.24
C ALA A 6 -7.83 12.90 0.01
N ASN A 7 -8.63 11.85 -0.20
CA ASN A 7 -8.21 10.46 -0.06
C ASN A 7 -8.03 9.78 -1.43
N THR A 8 -8.07 10.54 -2.53
CA THR A 8 -7.87 9.99 -3.88
C THR A 8 -6.51 10.40 -4.43
N CYS A 9 -5.81 9.48 -5.10
CA CYS A 9 -4.57 9.82 -5.78
C CYS A 9 -4.84 10.64 -7.05
N PRO A 10 -3.92 11.55 -7.44
CA PRO A 10 -4.02 12.24 -8.71
C PRO A 10 -3.90 11.25 -9.87
N THR A 11 -4.76 11.41 -10.87
CA THR A 11 -4.69 10.64 -12.12
C THR A 11 -3.93 11.42 -13.18
N LEU A 12 -3.10 10.74 -13.96
CA LEU A 12 -2.49 11.32 -15.15
C LEU A 12 -3.48 11.20 -16.33
N GLU A 13 -4.11 12.30 -16.72
CA GLU A 13 -5.01 12.34 -17.89
C GLU A 13 -4.24 12.14 -19.21
N THR A 14 -2.96 12.49 -19.22
CA THR A 14 -2.05 12.35 -20.35
C THR A 14 -0.69 11.87 -19.84
N GLY A 15 -0.01 11.06 -20.63
CA GLY A 15 1.29 10.50 -20.28
C GLY A 15 1.87 9.66 -21.41
N GLU A 16 3.16 9.38 -21.31
CA GLU A 16 3.86 8.43 -22.16
C GLU A 16 4.02 7.09 -21.43
N ASP A 17 4.35 6.04 -22.19
CA ASP A 17 4.71 4.74 -21.62
C ASP A 17 5.96 4.88 -20.72
N GLY A 18 6.00 4.19 -19.59
CA GLY A 18 7.15 4.20 -18.67
C GLY A 18 8.47 3.81 -19.34
N LYS A 19 8.43 3.10 -20.47
CA LYS A 19 9.59 2.78 -21.33
C LYS A 19 10.26 4.01 -21.95
N SER A 20 9.59 5.16 -22.01
CA SER A 20 10.21 6.41 -22.48
C SER A 20 11.11 7.07 -21.41
N LEU A 21 11.06 6.57 -20.17
CA LEU A 21 11.89 7.06 -19.08
C LEU A 21 13.37 6.76 -19.36
N LYS A 22 14.19 7.81 -19.42
CA LYS A 22 15.62 7.67 -19.71
C LYS A 22 16.34 6.95 -18.57
N ALA A 23 17.42 6.25 -18.91
CA ALA A 23 18.31 5.72 -17.90
C ALA A 23 18.87 6.86 -17.02
N GLY A 24 18.92 6.65 -15.72
CA GLY A 24 19.32 7.68 -14.79
C GLY A 24 18.87 7.42 -13.36
N THR A 25 19.13 8.41 -12.51
CA THR A 25 18.67 8.41 -11.12
C THR A 25 17.67 9.55 -10.94
N TYR A 26 16.53 9.21 -10.37
CA TYR A 26 15.40 10.09 -10.14
C TYR A 26 15.11 10.19 -8.65
N THR A 27 14.77 11.40 -8.21
CA THR A 27 14.05 11.60 -6.96
C THR A 27 12.56 11.48 -7.26
N VAL A 28 11.88 10.60 -6.52
CA VAL A 28 10.43 10.44 -6.57
C VAL A 28 9.86 11.22 -5.40
N SER A 29 8.85 12.04 -5.65
CA SER A 29 8.14 12.82 -4.64
C SER A 29 6.64 12.85 -4.95
N GLY A 30 5.82 13.02 -3.92
CA GLY A 30 4.36 13.08 -4.09
C GLY A 30 3.75 11.77 -4.59
N MET A 31 4.42 10.63 -4.40
CA MET A 31 3.86 9.34 -4.76
C MET A 31 2.70 9.02 -3.81
N CYS A 32 1.59 8.58 -4.37
CA CYS A 32 0.36 8.26 -3.66
C CYS A 32 -0.07 6.83 -4.00
N ILE A 33 -0.59 6.10 -3.00
CA ILE A 33 -1.11 4.74 -3.16
C ILE A 33 -2.51 4.69 -2.56
N GLU A 34 -3.51 4.57 -3.44
CA GLU A 34 -4.94 4.45 -3.11
C GLU A 34 -5.41 3.02 -3.38
N PRO A 35 -5.58 2.20 -2.32
CA PRO A 35 -6.25 0.91 -2.42
C PRO A 35 -7.67 1.03 -2.97
N THR A 36 -8.00 0.20 -3.96
CA THR A 36 -9.36 0.11 -4.54
C THR A 36 -10.17 -1.04 -3.95
N ALA A 37 -9.49 -2.07 -3.42
CA ALA A 37 -10.10 -3.21 -2.77
C ALA A 37 -9.21 -3.73 -1.65
N PHE A 38 -9.84 -4.23 -0.60
CA PHE A 38 -9.17 -4.99 0.46
C PHE A 38 -9.80 -6.38 0.51
N GLN A 39 -8.98 -7.39 0.30
CA GLN A 39 -9.37 -8.78 0.44
C GLN A 39 -8.54 -9.41 1.55
N VAL A 40 -9.19 -10.25 2.35
CA VAL A 40 -8.54 -10.95 3.45
C VAL A 40 -8.59 -12.43 3.15
N LYS A 41 -7.46 -13.12 3.35
CA LYS A 41 -7.40 -14.57 3.21
C LYS A 41 -8.07 -15.20 4.42
N GLU A 42 -9.17 -15.90 4.19
CA GLU A 42 -9.95 -16.59 5.21
C GLU A 42 -9.74 -18.10 5.06
N GLU A 43 -9.55 -18.78 6.19
CA GLU A 43 -9.49 -20.24 6.23
C GLU A 43 -10.89 -20.80 5.99
N SER A 44 -10.99 -21.91 5.24
CA SER A 44 -12.31 -22.49 5.00
C SER A 44 -12.87 -23.12 6.28
N GLU A 45 -14.17 -22.94 6.51
CA GLU A 45 -14.91 -23.70 7.53
C GLU A 45 -14.97 -25.21 7.20
N PHE A 46 -14.67 -25.59 5.95
CA PHE A 46 -14.66 -26.99 5.49
C PHE A 46 -13.23 -27.55 5.45
N ARG A 47 -13.03 -28.75 6.02
CA ARG A 47 -11.71 -29.39 6.20
C ARG A 47 -10.87 -29.60 4.94
N ASP A 48 -11.46 -29.59 3.75
CA ASP A 48 -10.80 -29.93 2.48
C ASP A 48 -10.81 -28.79 1.45
N GLN A 49 -11.09 -27.55 1.87
CA GLN A 49 -11.12 -26.38 0.98
C GLN A 49 -9.94 -25.45 1.29
N PRO A 50 -9.20 -24.99 0.27
CA PRO A 50 -8.07 -24.10 0.47
C PRO A 50 -8.55 -22.72 0.92
N ALA A 51 -7.76 -22.08 1.78
CA ALA A 51 -7.97 -20.70 2.17
C ALA A 51 -7.95 -19.77 0.95
N ALA A 52 -8.94 -18.89 0.85
CA ALA A 52 -9.16 -18.00 -0.28
C ALA A 52 -9.28 -16.55 0.18
N PHE A 53 -8.97 -15.63 -0.71
CA PHE A 53 -9.21 -14.21 -0.48
C PHE A 53 -10.70 -13.90 -0.67
N VAL A 54 -11.32 -13.31 0.34
CA VAL A 54 -12.71 -12.89 0.31
C VAL A 54 -12.81 -11.36 0.28
N ASP A 55 -13.84 -10.87 -0.40
CA ASP A 55 -14.15 -9.44 -0.43
C ASP A 55 -14.61 -8.97 0.95
N THR A 56 -14.19 -7.76 1.32
CA THR A 56 -14.47 -7.18 2.63
C THR A 56 -15.17 -5.83 2.51
N LYS A 57 -15.80 -5.39 3.61
CA LYS A 57 -16.36 -4.03 3.71
C LYS A 57 -15.42 -3.16 4.52
N LEU A 58 -15.06 -1.99 3.98
CA LEU A 58 -14.23 -1.02 4.69
C LEU A 58 -15.00 -0.33 5.83
N MET A 59 -14.44 -0.32 7.04
CA MET A 59 -15.08 0.25 8.23
C MET A 59 -14.51 1.62 8.65
N THR A 60 -13.26 1.93 8.28
CA THR A 60 -12.53 3.13 8.72
C THR A 60 -12.75 4.37 7.85
N ARG A 61 -13.73 4.33 6.92
CA ARG A 61 -14.02 5.44 5.98
C ARG A 61 -12.77 5.80 5.16
N LEU A 62 -12.70 7.03 4.66
CA LEU A 62 -11.65 7.54 3.75
C LEU A 62 -10.36 7.93 4.51
N THR A 63 -9.67 6.93 5.05
CA THR A 63 -8.44 7.11 5.86
C THR A 63 -7.32 6.14 5.48
N TYR A 64 -7.42 5.49 4.31
CA TYR A 64 -6.59 4.34 3.92
C TYR A 64 -5.52 4.65 2.86
N THR A 65 -5.56 5.82 2.24
CA THR A 65 -4.62 6.22 1.20
C THR A 65 -3.28 6.63 1.80
N LEU A 66 -2.19 6.16 1.21
CA LEU A 66 -0.84 6.63 1.52
C LEU A 66 -0.49 7.77 0.57
N ASP A 67 0.06 8.86 1.08
CA ASP A 67 0.24 10.08 0.29
C ASP A 67 1.57 10.78 0.62
N GLY A 68 2.05 11.58 -0.33
CA GLY A 68 3.27 12.36 -0.21
C GLY A 68 4.54 11.51 -0.11
N LEU A 69 4.51 10.25 -0.56
CA LEU A 69 5.63 9.33 -0.42
C LEU A 69 6.82 9.78 -1.27
N GLY A 70 8.01 9.72 -0.67
CA GLY A 70 9.29 10.01 -1.31
C GLY A 70 10.14 8.77 -1.55
N GLY A 71 11.13 8.90 -2.43
CA GLY A 71 12.14 7.88 -2.64
C GLY A 71 13.14 8.18 -3.74
N LYS A 72 14.03 7.23 -3.95
CA LYS A 72 15.02 7.24 -5.03
C LYS A 72 14.73 6.10 -5.99
N MET A 73 14.63 6.41 -7.27
CA MET A 73 14.47 5.44 -8.35
C MET A 73 15.69 5.50 -9.27
N THR A 74 16.32 4.36 -9.54
CA THR A 74 17.35 4.23 -10.56
C THR A 74 16.82 3.38 -11.70
N VAL A 75 16.94 3.92 -12.93
CA VAL A 75 16.50 3.29 -14.17
C VAL A 75 17.72 2.94 -15.00
N GLY A 76 17.85 1.67 -15.38
CA GLY A 76 18.91 1.18 -16.26
C GLY A 76 18.61 1.43 -17.74
N GLY A 77 19.65 1.39 -18.59
CA GLY A 77 19.49 1.50 -20.05
C GLY A 77 18.76 0.32 -20.69
N ASP A 78 18.62 -0.77 -19.94
CA ASP A 78 17.87 -1.98 -20.27
C ASP A 78 16.41 -1.94 -19.74
N GLY A 79 15.98 -0.83 -19.13
CA GLY A 79 14.66 -0.68 -18.53
C GLY A 79 14.53 -1.30 -17.13
N SER A 80 15.64 -1.73 -16.51
CA SER A 80 15.64 -2.17 -15.11
C SER A 80 15.32 -1.02 -14.16
N VAL A 81 14.67 -1.32 -13.03
CA VAL A 81 14.28 -0.36 -11.99
C VAL A 81 14.78 -0.84 -10.63
N ASP A 82 15.39 0.05 -9.86
CA ASP A 82 15.70 -0.11 -8.42
C ASP A 82 15.06 1.07 -7.69
N PHE A 83 14.05 0.80 -6.87
CA PHE A 83 13.32 1.82 -6.12
C PHE A 83 13.53 1.61 -4.62
N LYS A 84 13.91 2.68 -3.93
CA LYS A 84 14.04 2.73 -2.47
C LYS A 84 13.24 3.88 -1.93
N LYS A 85 12.27 3.57 -1.08
CA LYS A 85 11.53 4.58 -0.34
C LYS A 85 12.46 5.30 0.64
N ASP A 86 12.28 6.60 0.81
CA ASP A 86 12.88 7.35 1.90
C ASP A 86 11.91 7.46 3.10
N ASN A 87 12.15 8.41 4.02
CA ASN A 87 11.31 8.63 5.19
C ASN A 87 10.21 9.67 4.98
N ASP A 88 10.06 10.21 3.76
CA ASP A 88 9.04 11.22 3.47
C ASP A 88 7.66 10.57 3.24
N GLY A 89 6.63 11.37 3.49
CA GLY A 89 5.23 11.01 3.30
C GLY A 89 4.57 10.19 4.41
N ILE A 90 3.27 10.00 4.25
CA ILE A 90 2.41 9.21 5.13
C ILE A 90 2.43 7.77 4.62
N ASP A 91 3.33 6.96 5.17
CA ASP A 91 3.62 5.62 4.68
C ASP A 91 2.93 4.47 5.41
N PHE A 92 1.95 4.80 6.25
CA PHE A 92 1.06 3.82 6.85
C PHE A 92 -0.33 4.39 7.13
N ALA A 93 -1.34 3.51 7.07
CA ALA A 93 -2.74 3.83 7.33
C ALA A 93 -3.41 2.69 8.13
N PRO A 94 -3.81 2.92 9.39
CA PRO A 94 -4.55 1.92 10.17
C PRO A 94 -5.94 1.72 9.56
N THR A 95 -6.20 0.51 9.10
CA THR A 95 -7.40 0.16 8.35
C THR A 95 -8.12 -0.97 9.06
N THR A 96 -9.45 -0.92 9.09
CA THR A 96 -10.27 -2.04 9.55
C THR A 96 -11.28 -2.38 8.49
N VAL A 97 -11.34 -3.65 8.16
CA VAL A 97 -12.34 -4.21 7.25
C VAL A 97 -13.20 -5.22 7.99
N GLN A 98 -14.38 -5.49 7.44
CA GLN A 98 -15.32 -6.45 7.97
C GLN A 98 -15.52 -7.58 6.94
N LEU A 99 -15.28 -8.82 7.39
CA LEU A 99 -15.50 -10.04 6.61
C LEU A 99 -17.00 -10.30 6.40
N PRO A 100 -17.37 -11.11 5.40
CA PRO A 100 -18.66 -11.79 5.37
C PRO A 100 -18.85 -12.54 6.70
N GLY A 101 -19.97 -12.36 7.40
CA GLY A 101 -20.18 -12.93 8.74
C GLY A 101 -19.94 -11.96 9.90
N GLY A 102 -19.28 -10.82 9.65
CA GLY A 102 -19.25 -9.69 10.59
C GLY A 102 -18.02 -9.57 11.47
N GLU A 103 -17.07 -10.51 11.36
CA GLU A 103 -15.75 -10.38 11.96
C GLU A 103 -15.03 -9.13 11.41
N ARG A 104 -14.29 -8.45 12.28
CA ARG A 104 -13.51 -7.25 11.93
C ARG A 104 -12.02 -7.54 12.03
N VAL A 105 -11.32 -7.29 10.94
CA VAL A 105 -9.88 -7.50 10.84
C VAL A 105 -9.19 -6.14 10.77
N PRO A 106 -8.53 -5.68 11.85
CA PRO A 106 -7.68 -4.51 11.82
C PRO A 106 -6.29 -4.86 11.27
N PHE A 107 -5.76 -4.03 10.40
CA PHE A 107 -4.40 -4.15 9.88
C PHE A 107 -3.80 -2.77 9.59
N LEU A 108 -2.49 -2.73 9.41
CA LEU A 108 -1.78 -1.53 9.02
C LEU A 108 -1.43 -1.64 7.54
N PHE A 109 -2.15 -0.91 6.67
CA PHE A 109 -1.72 -0.78 5.28
C PHE A 109 -0.47 0.11 5.28
N THR A 110 0.63 -0.34 4.68
CA THR A 110 1.93 0.32 4.85
C THR A 110 2.84 0.09 3.66
N PHE A 111 3.72 1.07 3.43
CA PHE A 111 4.80 1.01 2.46
C PHE A 111 6.16 1.35 3.10
N LYS A 112 6.23 1.29 4.44
CA LYS A 112 7.44 1.61 5.22
C LYS A 112 8.67 0.85 4.73
N GLN A 113 9.76 1.59 4.55
CA GLN A 113 11.07 1.03 4.21
C GLN A 113 11.08 0.16 2.94
N PHE A 114 10.13 0.38 2.02
CA PHE A 114 10.05 -0.41 0.81
C PHE A 114 11.35 -0.31 0.00
N ASN A 115 11.85 -1.47 -0.43
CA ASN A 115 13.00 -1.60 -1.30
C ASN A 115 12.72 -2.69 -2.33
N GLY A 116 12.59 -2.29 -3.58
CA GLY A 116 12.16 -3.19 -4.65
C GLY A 116 12.94 -3.00 -5.94
N LYS A 117 12.96 -4.07 -6.73
CA LYS A 117 13.62 -4.12 -8.02
C LYS A 117 12.73 -4.79 -9.06
N GLY A 118 12.99 -4.50 -10.32
CA GLY A 118 12.30 -5.11 -11.45
C GLY A 118 12.55 -4.33 -12.72
N THR A 119 11.48 -4.02 -13.44
CA THR A 119 11.51 -3.29 -14.70
C THR A 119 10.47 -2.17 -14.69
N VAL A 120 10.48 -1.32 -15.70
CA VAL A 120 9.46 -0.29 -15.91
C VAL A 120 8.04 -0.86 -16.07
N ASP A 121 7.89 -2.13 -16.47
CA ASP A 121 6.59 -2.82 -16.55
C ASP A 121 6.11 -3.31 -15.18
N GLY A 122 6.99 -3.35 -14.18
CA GLY A 122 6.66 -3.78 -12.82
C GLY A 122 7.90 -4.13 -12.00
N PHE A 123 7.86 -3.78 -10.72
CA PHE A 123 8.88 -4.13 -9.74
C PHE A 123 8.25 -4.68 -8.46
N SER A 124 9.04 -5.44 -7.72
CA SER A 124 8.61 -6.08 -6.47
C SER A 124 9.70 -5.96 -5.43
N GLY A 125 9.30 -5.99 -4.17
CA GLY A 125 10.21 -5.78 -3.06
C GLY A 125 9.50 -5.98 -1.73
N ASP A 126 10.30 -5.94 -0.68
CA ASP A 126 9.82 -6.09 0.68
C ASP A 126 9.61 -4.73 1.32
N PHE A 127 8.71 -4.68 2.29
CA PHE A 127 8.44 -3.53 3.14
C PHE A 127 8.15 -4.01 4.56
N THR A 128 8.27 -3.09 5.52
CA THR A 128 8.08 -3.39 6.93
C THR A 128 6.61 -3.21 7.32
N VAL A 129 6.03 -4.26 7.91
CA VAL A 129 4.74 -4.20 8.60
C VAL A 129 4.98 -4.15 10.11
N PRO A 130 5.03 -2.95 10.73
CA PRO A 130 5.15 -2.86 12.17
C PRO A 130 3.86 -3.35 12.84
N SER A 131 3.95 -3.65 14.14
CA SER A 131 2.77 -3.96 14.95
C SER A 131 1.69 -2.88 14.80
N TYR A 132 0.44 -3.31 14.60
CA TYR A 132 -0.72 -2.42 14.54
C TYR A 132 -0.91 -1.62 15.83
N ARG A 133 -0.51 -2.18 16.97
CA ARG A 133 -0.51 -1.51 18.28
C ARG A 133 0.92 -1.19 18.68
N GLY A 134 1.15 0.04 19.11
CA GLY A 134 2.45 0.49 19.62
C GLY A 134 2.80 -0.21 20.93
N SER A 135 4.08 -0.14 21.32
CA SER A 135 4.59 -0.81 22.52
C SER A 135 3.99 -0.30 23.85
N SER A 136 3.41 0.90 23.86
CA SER A 136 2.70 1.48 25.00
C SER A 136 1.18 1.31 24.94
N PHE A 137 0.67 0.52 23.98
CA PHE A 137 -0.76 0.21 23.92
C PHE A 137 -1.15 -0.65 25.12
N LEU A 138 -2.15 -0.20 25.86
CA LEU A 138 -2.74 -0.93 26.98
C LEU A 138 -4.02 -1.61 26.51
N ASP A 139 -4.17 -2.88 26.85
CA ASP A 139 -5.42 -3.58 26.63
C ASP A 139 -6.47 -3.14 27.69
N PRO A 140 -7.72 -3.62 27.64
CA PRO A 140 -8.74 -3.26 28.62
C PRO A 140 -8.42 -3.62 30.10
N LYS A 141 -7.36 -4.40 30.35
CA LYS A 141 -6.89 -4.79 31.68
C LYS A 141 -5.66 -4.00 32.16
N GLY A 142 -5.12 -3.11 31.33
CA GLY A 142 -3.95 -2.27 31.64
C GLY A 142 -2.64 -2.99 31.42
#